data_AF-A0A7G9AXU2-F1
#
_entry.id   AF-A0A7G9AXU2-F1
#
_cell.length_a   1.000
_cell.length_b   1.000
_cell.length_c   1.000
_cell.angle_alpha   90.00
_cell.angle_beta   90.00
_cell.angle_gamma   90.00
#
_symmetry.space_group_name_H-M   'P 1'
#
loop_
_entity.id
_entity.type
_entity.pdbx_description
1 polymer ?
#
loop_
_entity_poly.entity_id
_entity_poly.type
_entity_poly.pdbx_seq_one_letter_code
_entity_poly.pdbx_strand_id
1 'polypeptide(L)'
;MAEDSQEKEGLSFKEQILRDLARAKGTEQPTPVEKSNDLHEKLGLGQSTLPSIQEEEETLASEMDIPQVQKEETNEPEPAPLESLLPTIEQIEAEAAAREEKEFNTHTTKVPVSYPINKAVEEIKVPEELVQPAVYGTEKETKQLSRSNRTSQIVTTKKRQNKIAGKIVKTVLILLLLGIGITGFFAYRYVASALQPVDAKNTKYVTVKIPTGSSTKEIGTVLEKAGLIKNAQIFSYYAKFNNYADFQSGYYNLQKSMNLDAIAKKLQQGGTDTPQDPSMEKLTIPEGYTIEQIAKMIAKLKKNKLSSEAFLKKIQDDNFITQEAAKYPKLLESLAKKESGVKYRLEGYLFPATYNVTDSTTAETLIDQMLAAMDKTMSRYYDVLATKNLTVHDVLTIASLVEKEGSTDQDRKNIASVFYNRLNQNMPLQSNIAILYAQGKLGQKTTLSEDAAIDTNIDSPYNIYKNTGLMPGPVDNPSLSAIEATVNPVKTDYLYFVANTETGKVYFATTYAEHEKNVQEHVNSKLTKPSSSN
;
A
#
# COMPACT_ATOMS: atom_id res chain seq x y z
N MET A 1 66.29 12.99 43.44
CA MET A 1 65.91 13.48 42.11
C MET A 1 65.17 12.34 41.42
N ALA A 2 63.95 12.59 40.94
CA ALA A 2 63.16 11.68 40.13
C ALA A 2 62.09 12.51 39.42
N GLU A 3 62.31 12.79 38.14
CA GLU A 3 61.30 13.28 37.19
C GLU A 3 60.71 12.01 36.53
N ASP A 4 59.39 11.79 36.58
CA ASP A 4 58.31 12.47 35.86
C ASP A 4 58.13 11.96 34.41
N SER A 5 56.89 11.58 34.11
CA SER A 5 56.40 11.04 32.83
C SER A 5 54.89 10.86 32.97
N GLN A 6 54.11 11.94 32.78
CA GLN A 6 52.65 11.90 32.86
C GLN A 6 52.03 11.19 31.63
N GLU A 7 51.31 10.10 31.84
CA GLU A 7 50.31 9.64 30.86
C GLU A 7 49.01 10.43 31.02
N LYS A 8 48.37 10.79 29.90
CA LYS A 8 47.09 11.51 29.85
C LYS A 8 46.00 10.57 29.35
N GLU A 9 45.28 9.93 30.27
CA GLU A 9 44.03 9.26 29.91
C GLU A 9 42.94 10.30 29.56
N GLY A 10 42.18 10.01 28.51
CA GLY A 10 41.07 10.85 28.04
C GLY A 10 39.76 10.45 28.71
N LEU A 11 39.14 11.38 29.45
CA LEU A 11 37.84 11.18 30.09
C LEU A 11 36.76 10.75 29.08
N SER A 12 35.92 9.79 29.47
CA SER A 12 34.77 9.33 28.70
C SER A 12 33.76 10.45 28.45
N PHE A 13 33.00 10.38 27.35
CA PHE A 13 31.96 11.37 27.01
C PHE A 13 30.94 11.57 28.15
N LYS A 14 30.60 10.50 28.87
CA LYS A 14 29.72 10.56 30.07
C LYS A 14 30.35 11.33 31.23
N GLU A 15 31.67 11.23 31.39
CA GLU A 15 32.44 11.92 32.44
C GLU A 15 32.69 13.38 32.08
N GLN A 16 32.86 13.69 30.79
CA GLN A 16 32.90 15.07 30.28
C GLN A 16 31.57 15.78 30.57
N ILE A 17 30.43 15.17 30.23
CA ILE A 17 29.09 15.70 30.55
C ILE A 17 28.92 15.91 32.06
N LEU A 18 29.30 14.95 32.90
CA LEU A 18 29.19 15.09 34.36
C LEU A 18 30.11 16.19 34.91
N ARG A 19 31.33 16.34 34.37
CA ARG A 19 32.30 17.38 34.75
C ARG A 19 31.81 18.78 34.36
N ASP A 20 31.20 18.92 33.20
CA ASP A 20 30.67 20.21 32.74
C ASP A 20 29.34 20.56 33.41
N LEU A 21 28.50 19.58 33.79
CA LEU A 21 27.39 19.81 34.72
C LEU A 21 27.87 20.25 36.10
N ALA A 22 28.95 19.66 36.63
CA ALA A 22 29.52 20.07 37.92
C ALA A 22 30.07 21.51 37.87
N ARG A 23 30.77 21.87 36.80
CA ARG A 23 31.19 23.27 36.53
C ARG A 23 30.01 24.23 36.44
N ALA A 24 28.95 23.85 35.71
CA ALA A 24 27.75 24.67 35.56
C ALA A 24 26.95 24.85 36.87
N LYS A 25 27.18 24.01 37.89
CA LYS A 25 26.49 24.07 39.19
C LYS A 25 27.36 24.57 40.36
N GLY A 26 28.59 25.02 40.10
CA GLY A 26 29.35 25.89 41.01
C GLY A 26 29.56 25.36 42.44
N THR A 27 29.62 24.05 42.63
CA THR A 27 29.79 23.41 43.96
C THR A 27 30.75 22.23 43.89
N GLU A 28 31.84 22.30 44.65
CA GLU A 28 32.75 21.18 44.87
C GLU A 28 32.18 20.26 45.98
N GLN A 29 32.32 18.94 45.83
CA GLN A 29 32.12 17.99 46.93
C GLN A 29 33.42 17.78 47.71
N PRO A 30 33.35 17.21 48.92
CA PRO A 30 33.85 15.82 49.01
C PRO A 30 33.10 14.88 49.99
N THR A 31 32.51 13.82 49.43
CA THR A 31 32.51 12.41 49.94
C THR A 31 31.82 12.03 51.28
N PRO A 32 31.51 10.72 51.52
CA PRO A 32 30.48 10.28 52.47
C PRO A 32 30.98 9.56 53.74
N VAL A 33 30.04 9.20 54.63
CA VAL A 33 30.23 8.34 55.83
C VAL A 33 29.16 7.23 55.86
N GLU A 34 29.40 6.17 56.65
CA GLU A 34 28.76 4.85 56.55
C GLU A 34 27.43 4.63 57.32
N LYS A 35 26.87 3.44 57.06
CA LYS A 35 25.78 2.70 57.72
C LYS A 35 25.59 2.93 59.24
N SER A 36 24.34 2.86 59.67
CA SER A 36 23.93 2.11 60.88
C SER A 36 22.47 1.63 60.76
N ASN A 37 22.10 0.62 61.55
CA ASN A 37 20.75 0.02 61.52
C ASN A 37 19.73 0.76 62.43
N ASP A 38 18.47 0.34 62.25
CA ASP A 38 17.62 -0.29 63.30
C ASP A 38 16.41 0.43 63.92
N LEU A 39 15.51 -0.44 64.41
CA LEU A 39 14.40 -0.27 65.35
C LEU A 39 13.12 0.49 64.93
N HIS A 40 12.03 -0.31 64.88
CA HIS A 40 10.74 0.06 65.49
C HIS A 40 10.95 0.43 66.98
N GLU A 41 10.11 1.19 67.69
CA GLU A 41 8.67 0.99 67.84
C GLU A 41 8.01 2.17 68.60
N LYS A 42 6.67 2.22 68.59
CA LYS A 42 5.78 2.89 69.58
C LYS A 42 6.15 4.30 70.09
N LEU A 43 5.29 5.26 69.74
CA LEU A 43 4.32 5.85 70.70
C LEU A 43 3.06 6.27 69.93
N GLY A 44 1.88 6.19 70.56
CA GLY A 44 0.59 6.38 69.88
C GLY A 44 -0.38 7.28 70.64
N LEU A 45 -1.69 7.12 70.34
CA LEU A 45 -2.82 8.00 70.72
C LEU A 45 -2.87 9.29 69.85
N GLY A 46 -4.01 9.74 69.33
CA GLY A 46 -5.38 9.18 69.38
C GLY A 46 -6.31 9.81 68.31
N GLN A 47 -7.55 9.33 68.21
CA GLN A 47 -8.53 9.75 67.19
C GLN A 47 -9.35 10.98 67.64
N SER A 48 -9.70 11.90 66.71
CA SER A 48 -10.97 12.65 66.75
C SER A 48 -11.29 13.32 65.38
N THR A 49 -12.53 13.79 65.22
CA THR A 49 -13.21 14.13 63.96
C THR A 49 -13.23 15.63 63.57
N LEU A 50 -13.29 15.91 62.26
CA LEU A 50 -14.20 16.81 61.49
C LEU A 50 -15.13 17.81 62.25
N PRO A 51 -15.64 18.90 61.62
CA PRO A 51 -15.22 19.62 60.39
C PRO A 51 -15.39 21.18 60.41
N SER A 52 -15.10 21.84 59.27
CA SER A 52 -15.85 22.96 58.63
C SER A 52 -16.28 24.24 59.41
N ILE A 53 -15.79 25.41 58.94
CA ILE A 53 -16.53 26.69 58.88
C ILE A 53 -16.27 27.35 57.50
N GLN A 54 -17.24 28.13 57.00
CA GLN A 54 -17.29 28.79 55.69
C GLN A 54 -17.87 30.22 55.86
N GLU A 55 -17.84 31.06 54.81
CA GLU A 55 -18.47 32.42 54.73
C GLU A 55 -17.84 33.51 55.65
N GLU A 56 -17.90 34.84 55.35
CA GLU A 56 -18.56 35.60 54.27
C GLU A 56 -17.80 36.91 53.89
N GLU A 57 -18.43 37.75 53.05
CA GLU A 57 -18.06 38.99 52.29
C GLU A 57 -17.31 40.16 53.04
N GLU A 58 -16.97 41.35 52.49
CA GLU A 58 -17.57 42.26 51.47
C GLU A 58 -16.57 43.27 50.84
N THR A 59 -16.84 43.68 49.58
CA THR A 59 -16.51 44.97 48.88
C THR A 59 -15.04 45.50 48.87
N LEU A 60 -14.58 46.43 48.01
CA LEU A 60 -15.21 47.54 47.27
C LEU A 60 -14.37 47.93 46.03
N ALA A 61 -14.93 48.66 45.06
CA ALA A 61 -14.29 49.03 43.79
C ALA A 61 -13.65 50.43 43.76
N SER A 62 -12.80 50.70 42.75
CA SER A 62 -12.51 52.08 42.28
C SER A 62 -12.10 52.10 40.79
N GLU A 63 -12.56 53.12 40.07
CA GLU A 63 -12.25 53.40 38.66
C GLU A 63 -11.08 54.41 38.56
N MET A 64 -10.36 54.43 37.42
CA MET A 64 -9.77 55.64 36.85
C MET A 64 -9.69 55.51 35.32
N ASP A 65 -9.81 56.63 34.60
CA ASP A 65 -10.21 56.66 33.18
C ASP A 65 -9.45 57.72 32.36
N ILE A 66 -9.40 57.51 31.03
CA ILE A 66 -8.99 58.41 29.92
C ILE A 66 -7.58 59.09 29.97
N PRO A 67 -7.04 59.63 28.84
CA PRO A 67 -7.62 59.81 27.50
C PRO A 67 -6.84 59.20 26.30
N GLN A 68 -7.53 59.21 25.15
CA GLN A 68 -7.02 58.81 23.83
C GLN A 68 -6.09 59.87 23.18
N VAL A 69 -5.35 59.45 22.15
CA VAL A 69 -5.13 60.27 20.94
C VAL A 69 -5.41 59.40 19.71
N GLN A 70 -6.31 59.85 18.84
CA GLN A 70 -6.59 59.22 17.55
C GLN A 70 -5.65 59.75 16.45
N LYS A 71 -5.45 58.94 15.40
CA LYS A 71 -5.45 59.45 14.02
C LYS A 71 -5.87 58.35 13.05
N GLU A 72 -6.93 58.62 12.30
CA GLU A 72 -7.43 57.78 11.21
C GLU A 72 -6.76 58.17 9.89
N GLU A 73 -6.71 57.24 8.94
CA GLU A 73 -7.14 57.35 7.52
C GLU A 73 -6.81 56.00 6.83
N THR A 74 -7.75 55.05 6.83
CA THR A 74 -8.76 54.77 5.77
C THR A 74 -8.20 54.15 4.47
N ASN A 75 -8.60 52.89 4.19
CA ASN A 75 -9.45 52.55 3.05
C ASN A 75 -9.84 51.04 3.01
N GLU A 76 -11.05 50.79 2.52
CA GLU A 76 -11.74 49.51 2.26
C GLU A 76 -12.74 49.76 1.10
N PRO A 77 -13.44 48.78 0.49
CA PRO A 77 -13.29 47.31 0.53
C PRO A 77 -13.35 46.61 -0.86
N GLU A 78 -13.14 45.27 -0.88
CA GLU A 78 -13.72 44.24 -1.79
C GLU A 78 -13.60 44.31 -3.35
N PRO A 79 -13.90 43.22 -4.10
CA PRO A 79 -13.91 41.78 -3.77
C PRO A 79 -13.05 40.91 -4.74
N ALA A 80 -13.15 39.57 -4.64
CA ALA A 80 -12.43 38.59 -5.47
C ALA A 80 -13.02 38.37 -6.89
N PRO A 81 -12.37 37.53 -7.73
CA PRO A 81 -12.95 36.20 -7.91
C PRO A 81 -11.95 35.02 -7.88
N LEU A 82 -12.50 33.81 -7.76
CA LEU A 82 -11.80 32.52 -7.90
C LEU A 82 -11.59 32.17 -9.39
N GLU A 83 -10.44 31.59 -9.74
CA GLU A 83 -10.36 30.62 -10.84
C GLU A 83 -9.23 29.59 -10.59
N SER A 84 -9.36 28.39 -11.14
CA SER A 84 -8.55 27.21 -10.78
C SER A 84 -7.82 26.62 -11.97
N LEU A 85 -6.53 26.29 -11.80
CA LEU A 85 -5.76 25.46 -12.74
C LEU A 85 -4.88 24.46 -11.99
N LEU A 86 -4.99 23.19 -12.39
CA LEU A 86 -4.08 22.11 -12.02
C LEU A 86 -2.94 22.03 -13.06
N PRO A 87 -1.71 21.63 -12.68
CA PRO A 87 -0.62 21.44 -13.64
C PRO A 87 -0.82 20.20 -14.52
N THR A 88 -0.31 20.26 -15.75
CA THR A 88 -0.46 19.22 -16.78
C THR A 88 0.76 18.28 -16.82
N ILE A 89 0.52 17.02 -17.18
CA ILE A 89 1.46 15.88 -17.03
C ILE A 89 2.83 16.08 -17.70
N GLU A 90 2.93 16.82 -18.81
CA GLU A 90 4.20 17.02 -19.55
C GLU A 90 5.32 17.68 -18.72
N GLN A 91 4.99 18.41 -17.64
CA GLN A 91 6.01 19.01 -16.77
C GLN A 91 6.69 18.01 -15.82
N ILE A 92 6.16 16.79 -15.68
CA ILE A 92 6.72 15.76 -14.78
C ILE A 92 7.74 14.86 -15.51
N GLU A 93 7.55 14.60 -16.80
CA GLU A 93 8.46 13.75 -17.59
C GLU A 93 9.82 14.40 -17.87
N ALA A 94 9.87 15.75 -17.90
CA ALA A 94 11.09 16.51 -18.20
C ALA A 94 12.19 16.38 -17.12
N GLU A 95 11.82 16.17 -15.85
CA GLU A 95 12.79 16.10 -14.73
C GLU A 95 13.23 14.66 -14.41
N ALA A 96 12.44 13.66 -14.81
CA ALA A 96 12.75 12.24 -14.62
C ALA A 96 13.81 11.68 -15.59
N ALA A 97 14.04 12.33 -16.73
CA ALA A 97 14.93 11.85 -17.79
C ALA A 97 16.44 12.13 -17.57
N ALA A 98 16.82 12.72 -16.44
CA ALA A 98 18.14 13.35 -16.25
C ALA A 98 19.03 12.73 -15.13
N ARG A 99 19.09 11.38 -15.08
CA ARG A 99 20.06 10.51 -14.35
C ARG A 99 19.85 9.07 -14.88
N GLU A 100 20.84 8.26 -15.25
CA GLU A 100 22.32 8.37 -15.22
C GLU A 100 22.91 7.68 -16.49
N GLU A 101 24.12 8.05 -16.91
CA GLU A 101 25.27 7.10 -17.03
C GLU A 101 26.50 7.67 -17.79
N LYS A 102 27.69 7.28 -17.28
CA LYS A 102 28.99 7.13 -17.97
C LYS A 102 29.74 8.40 -18.41
N GLU A 103 31.01 8.19 -18.78
CA GLU A 103 32.15 9.04 -18.41
C GLU A 103 33.19 9.24 -19.56
N PHE A 104 34.07 10.24 -19.38
CA PHE A 104 35.37 10.48 -20.07
C PHE A 104 35.49 11.15 -21.47
N ASN A 105 36.52 12.02 -21.54
CA ASN A 105 37.33 12.48 -22.69
C ASN A 105 36.80 13.54 -23.69
N THR A 106 36.82 14.79 -23.23
CA THR A 106 37.63 15.93 -23.75
C THR A 106 38.12 16.01 -25.22
N HIS A 107 38.07 17.27 -25.72
CA HIS A 107 38.82 17.91 -26.83
C HIS A 107 38.25 17.95 -28.27
N THR A 108 38.13 19.20 -28.74
CA THR A 108 37.86 19.72 -30.09
C THR A 108 39.03 19.48 -31.09
N THR A 109 38.93 19.57 -32.42
CA THR A 109 37.95 20.21 -33.35
C THR A 109 37.89 19.39 -34.70
N LYS A 110 37.69 19.81 -35.98
CA LYS A 110 37.64 21.11 -36.73
C LYS A 110 37.04 20.94 -38.16
N VAL A 111 36.51 22.04 -38.73
CA VAL A 111 36.20 22.29 -40.18
C VAL A 111 34.99 21.53 -40.81
N PRO A 112 34.12 22.17 -41.64
CA PRO A 112 32.85 21.60 -42.12
C PRO A 112 32.77 21.37 -43.65
N VAL A 113 31.67 20.73 -44.10
CA VAL A 113 31.19 20.69 -45.51
C VAL A 113 29.66 20.89 -45.55
N SER A 114 29.12 21.43 -46.65
CA SER A 114 27.74 21.96 -46.76
C SER A 114 26.73 21.06 -47.51
N TYR A 115 25.44 21.41 -47.31
CA TYR A 115 24.24 21.17 -48.14
C TYR A 115 24.47 21.22 -49.68
N PRO A 116 23.57 20.67 -50.56
CA PRO A 116 22.11 20.60 -50.36
C PRO A 116 21.32 19.39 -50.94
N ILE A 117 20.00 19.46 -50.76
CA ILE A 117 18.94 18.60 -51.35
C ILE A 117 18.69 18.97 -52.82
N ASN A 118 18.48 18.00 -53.73
CA ASN A 118 17.43 18.08 -54.76
C ASN A 118 17.11 16.77 -55.54
N LYS A 119 15.84 16.72 -55.95
CA LYS A 119 15.06 15.86 -56.89
C LYS A 119 15.73 14.89 -57.91
N ALA A 120 14.89 13.89 -58.26
CA ALA A 120 14.64 13.26 -59.58
C ALA A 120 15.29 11.89 -59.94
N VAL A 121 14.43 10.84 -59.88
CA VAL A 121 14.00 9.90 -60.95
C VAL A 121 15.01 9.40 -62.02
N GLU A 122 14.95 8.08 -62.28
CA GLU A 122 15.52 7.32 -63.44
C GLU A 122 17.06 7.21 -63.51
N GLU A 123 17.70 6.18 -64.08
CA GLU A 123 17.28 4.87 -64.64
C GLU A 123 18.47 3.88 -64.48
N ILE A 124 18.26 2.57 -64.26
CA ILE A 124 19.31 1.54 -64.46
C ILE A 124 18.72 0.32 -65.19
N LYS A 125 19.39 -0.10 -66.27
CA LYS A 125 19.04 -1.22 -67.15
C LYS A 125 19.87 -2.48 -66.87
N VAL A 126 19.35 -3.64 -67.29
CA VAL A 126 20.14 -4.84 -67.65
C VAL A 126 19.56 -5.39 -68.99
N PRO A 127 20.38 -5.90 -69.93
CA PRO A 127 19.93 -6.30 -71.29
C PRO A 127 19.11 -7.63 -71.30
N GLU A 128 18.26 -7.96 -72.29
CA GLU A 128 18.50 -8.21 -73.73
C GLU A 128 19.31 -9.52 -73.96
N GLU A 129 19.01 -10.42 -74.91
CA GLU A 129 18.53 -10.25 -76.30
C GLU A 129 17.67 -11.44 -76.80
N LEU A 130 17.19 -11.36 -78.07
CA LEU A 130 16.55 -12.38 -78.92
C LEU A 130 15.03 -12.63 -78.69
N VAL A 131 14.16 -12.72 -79.72
CA VAL A 131 14.30 -12.46 -81.18
C VAL A 131 12.91 -12.13 -81.82
N GLN A 132 12.86 -11.85 -83.12
CA GLN A 132 11.67 -11.54 -83.96
C GLN A 132 11.75 -12.34 -85.30
N PRO A 133 10.88 -12.18 -86.36
CA PRO A 133 9.74 -11.25 -86.57
C PRO A 133 8.47 -11.86 -87.22
N ALA A 134 7.53 -10.98 -87.57
CA ALA A 134 6.19 -11.26 -88.13
C ALA A 134 6.10 -11.12 -89.68
N VAL A 135 4.90 -11.38 -90.25
CA VAL A 135 4.56 -11.11 -91.66
C VAL A 135 3.15 -10.47 -91.78
N TYR A 136 2.97 -9.68 -92.85
CA TYR A 136 1.75 -8.97 -93.30
C TYR A 136 0.58 -9.92 -93.71
N GLY A 137 -0.66 -9.48 -93.98
CA GLY A 137 -1.21 -8.11 -94.13
C GLY A 137 -2.72 -8.04 -94.48
N THR A 138 -3.14 -6.96 -95.14
CA THR A 138 -4.55 -6.48 -95.34
C THR A 138 -5.20 -6.84 -96.68
N GLU A 139 -6.55 -6.89 -96.77
CA GLU A 139 -7.37 -5.86 -97.49
C GLU A 139 -8.93 -6.01 -97.36
N LYS A 140 -9.73 -5.56 -98.35
CA LYS A 140 -11.05 -4.88 -98.21
C LYS A 140 -12.32 -5.64 -98.64
N GLU A 141 -13.46 -4.98 -98.39
CA GLU A 141 -14.86 -5.31 -98.76
C GLU A 141 -15.13 -5.59 -100.25
N THR A 142 -16.26 -6.27 -100.57
CA THR A 142 -17.44 -5.60 -101.19
C THR A 142 -18.71 -6.48 -101.30
N LYS A 143 -19.85 -5.79 -101.52
CA LYS A 143 -21.25 -6.26 -101.61
C LYS A 143 -21.52 -7.29 -102.73
N GLN A 144 -22.55 -8.15 -102.59
CA GLN A 144 -23.88 -7.91 -103.24
C GLN A 144 -24.94 -9.03 -103.09
N LEU A 145 -26.20 -8.60 -103.33
CA LEU A 145 -27.38 -9.34 -103.84
C LEU A 145 -28.26 -10.21 -102.92
N SER A 146 -29.55 -10.22 -103.30
CA SER A 146 -30.70 -10.82 -102.64
C SER A 146 -31.37 -11.86 -103.56
N ARG A 147 -32.05 -12.86 -102.99
CA ARG A 147 -33.07 -13.68 -103.66
C ARG A 147 -34.11 -14.21 -102.64
N SER A 148 -35.22 -14.78 -103.14
CA SER A 148 -36.53 -14.61 -102.51
C SER A 148 -37.41 -15.87 -102.44
N ASN A 149 -38.19 -15.94 -101.35
CA ASN A 149 -39.50 -16.62 -101.18
C ASN A 149 -39.62 -18.16 -101.11
N ARG A 150 -40.59 -18.57 -100.25
CA ARG A 150 -41.15 -19.92 -99.98
C ARG A 150 -40.16 -20.92 -99.35
N THR A 151 -40.57 -21.80 -98.45
CA THR A 151 -41.91 -22.42 -98.27
C THR A 151 -42.52 -22.19 -96.87
N SER A 152 -43.85 -22.33 -96.78
CA SER A 152 -44.67 -22.04 -95.59
C SER A 152 -45.08 -23.28 -94.79
N GLN A 153 -45.52 -23.05 -93.54
CA GLN A 153 -46.21 -23.98 -92.62
C GLN A 153 -45.37 -25.10 -91.96
N ILE A 154 -45.46 -25.22 -90.62
CA ILE A 154 -46.16 -26.31 -89.88
C ILE A 154 -45.85 -26.22 -88.37
N VAL A 155 -46.87 -26.50 -87.54
CA VAL A 155 -46.85 -26.72 -86.07
C VAL A 155 -46.23 -25.65 -85.15
N THR A 156 -47.12 -24.95 -84.44
CA THR A 156 -46.86 -24.41 -83.10
C THR A 156 -46.82 -25.55 -82.05
N THR A 157 -45.78 -25.64 -81.20
CA THR A 157 -45.85 -25.90 -79.74
C THR A 157 -44.53 -26.45 -79.15
N LYS A 158 -43.99 -25.80 -78.09
CA LYS A 158 -43.50 -26.46 -76.83
C LYS A 158 -42.92 -25.52 -75.75
N LYS A 159 -43.53 -24.35 -75.48
CA LYS A 159 -43.13 -23.49 -74.34
C LYS A 159 -43.63 -24.01 -72.97
N ARG A 160 -43.41 -25.30 -72.65
CA ARG A 160 -44.04 -25.97 -71.48
C ARG A 160 -43.30 -27.19 -70.89
N GLN A 161 -41.99 -27.12 -70.65
CA GLN A 161 -41.27 -28.21 -69.92
C GLN A 161 -40.35 -27.80 -68.76
N ASN A 162 -39.99 -26.51 -68.60
CA ASN A 162 -39.02 -26.09 -67.56
C ASN A 162 -39.61 -25.80 -66.17
N LYS A 163 -40.95 -25.87 -65.99
CA LYS A 163 -41.59 -25.65 -64.67
C LYS A 163 -41.29 -26.74 -63.62
N ILE A 164 -40.86 -27.93 -64.05
CA ILE A 164 -40.47 -29.02 -63.13
C ILE A 164 -39.00 -28.86 -62.74
N ALA A 165 -38.10 -28.67 -63.71
CA ALA A 165 -36.68 -28.40 -63.46
C ALA A 165 -36.47 -27.19 -62.51
N GLY A 166 -37.17 -26.07 -62.74
CA GLY A 166 -37.10 -24.91 -61.85
C GLY A 166 -37.63 -25.15 -60.43
N LYS A 167 -38.58 -26.09 -60.25
CA LYS A 167 -39.01 -26.52 -58.91
C LYS A 167 -37.95 -27.38 -58.23
N ILE A 168 -37.36 -28.35 -58.95
CA ILE A 168 -36.29 -29.22 -58.43
C ILE A 168 -35.09 -28.37 -57.98
N VAL A 169 -34.62 -27.46 -58.84
CA VAL A 169 -33.52 -26.54 -58.50
C VAL A 169 -33.85 -25.69 -57.27
N LYS A 170 -35.07 -25.13 -57.18
CA LYS A 170 -35.48 -24.36 -56.01
C LYS A 170 -35.51 -25.22 -54.73
N THR A 171 -35.99 -26.46 -54.79
CA THR A 171 -35.98 -27.38 -53.64
C THR A 171 -34.56 -27.75 -53.22
N VAL A 172 -33.67 -28.06 -54.16
CA VAL A 172 -32.25 -28.35 -53.87
C VAL A 172 -31.56 -27.14 -53.23
N LEU A 173 -31.81 -25.93 -53.73
CA LEU A 173 -31.22 -24.69 -53.20
C LEU A 173 -31.77 -24.37 -51.79
N ILE A 174 -33.07 -24.62 -51.54
CA ILE A 174 -33.65 -24.53 -50.19
C ILE A 174 -33.05 -25.56 -49.23
N LEU A 175 -32.87 -26.82 -49.67
CA LEU A 175 -32.24 -27.86 -48.86
C LEU A 175 -30.75 -27.55 -48.56
N LEU A 176 -30.03 -26.95 -49.51
CA LEU A 176 -28.66 -26.50 -49.33
C LEU A 176 -28.56 -25.32 -48.35
N LEU A 177 -29.48 -24.34 -48.42
CA LEU A 177 -29.58 -23.25 -47.44
C LEU A 177 -29.98 -23.76 -46.05
N LEU A 178 -30.89 -24.72 -45.95
CA LEU A 178 -31.21 -25.41 -44.70
C LEU A 178 -29.98 -26.17 -44.15
N GLY A 179 -29.24 -26.86 -45.01
CA GLY A 179 -27.98 -27.51 -44.64
C GLY A 179 -26.98 -26.52 -44.04
N ILE A 180 -26.71 -25.40 -44.73
CA ILE A 180 -25.83 -24.33 -44.24
C ILE A 180 -26.35 -23.74 -42.92
N GLY A 181 -27.66 -23.48 -42.79
CA GLY A 181 -28.26 -22.96 -41.57
C GLY A 181 -28.14 -23.91 -40.37
N ILE A 182 -28.37 -25.21 -40.60
CA ILE A 182 -28.22 -26.27 -39.59
C ILE A 182 -26.75 -26.43 -39.19
N THR A 183 -25.83 -26.52 -40.16
CA THR A 183 -24.38 -26.61 -39.90
C THR A 183 -23.85 -25.38 -39.17
N GLY A 184 -24.30 -24.17 -39.58
CA GLY A 184 -23.96 -22.91 -38.92
C GLY A 184 -24.50 -22.83 -37.49
N PHE A 185 -25.74 -23.29 -37.24
CA PHE A 185 -26.30 -23.38 -35.90
C PHE A 185 -25.51 -24.34 -35.00
N PHE A 186 -25.15 -25.53 -35.50
CA PHE A 186 -24.31 -26.48 -34.74
C PHE A 186 -22.89 -25.95 -34.51
N ALA A 187 -22.27 -25.30 -35.50
CA ALA A 187 -20.95 -24.67 -35.35
C ALA A 187 -20.98 -23.54 -34.31
N TYR A 188 -21.98 -22.65 -34.37
CA TYR A 188 -22.20 -21.60 -33.38
C TYR A 188 -22.42 -22.17 -31.97
N ARG A 189 -23.28 -23.19 -31.83
CA ARG A 189 -23.52 -23.90 -30.55
C ARG A 189 -22.24 -24.56 -30.01
N TYR A 190 -21.41 -25.14 -30.87
CA TYR A 190 -20.15 -25.76 -30.50
C TYR A 190 -19.13 -24.71 -30.01
N VAL A 191 -18.91 -23.63 -30.77
CA VAL A 191 -18.02 -22.53 -30.37
C VAL A 191 -18.50 -21.89 -29.08
N ALA A 192 -19.79 -21.52 -28.98
CA ALA A 192 -20.36 -20.93 -27.77
C ALA A 192 -20.21 -21.85 -26.54
N SER A 193 -20.33 -23.16 -26.70
CA SER A 193 -20.06 -24.14 -25.63
C SER A 193 -18.58 -24.21 -25.24
N ALA A 194 -17.68 -24.09 -26.23
CA ALA A 194 -16.23 -24.12 -26.02
C ALA A 194 -15.65 -22.84 -25.36
N LEU A 195 -16.32 -21.69 -25.52
CA LEU A 195 -16.00 -20.45 -24.78
C LEU A 195 -16.38 -20.53 -23.30
N GLN A 196 -17.36 -21.37 -22.94
CA GLN A 196 -17.79 -21.59 -21.55
C GLN A 196 -16.80 -22.48 -20.79
N PRO A 197 -16.65 -22.30 -19.45
CA PRO A 197 -15.76 -23.11 -18.61
C PRO A 197 -15.91 -24.62 -18.80
N VAL A 198 -14.82 -25.38 -18.55
CA VAL A 198 -14.84 -26.85 -18.57
C VAL A 198 -15.82 -27.40 -17.54
N ASP A 199 -15.77 -26.87 -16.32
CA ASP A 199 -16.71 -27.16 -15.25
C ASP A 199 -16.89 -25.91 -14.38
N ALA A 200 -18.01 -25.20 -14.59
CA ALA A 200 -18.34 -23.97 -13.87
C ALA A 200 -18.49 -24.14 -12.34
N LYS A 201 -18.64 -25.37 -11.83
CA LYS A 201 -18.72 -25.65 -10.39
C LYS A 201 -17.35 -26.02 -9.78
N ASN A 202 -16.37 -26.35 -10.60
CA ASN A 202 -15.07 -26.82 -10.14
C ASN A 202 -14.06 -25.68 -9.98
N THR A 203 -14.12 -25.06 -8.81
CA THR A 203 -13.22 -24.00 -8.34
C THR A 203 -11.88 -24.50 -7.80
N LYS A 204 -11.55 -25.80 -7.94
CA LYS A 204 -10.22 -26.29 -7.60
C LYS A 204 -9.20 -25.78 -8.61
N TYR A 205 -8.08 -25.30 -8.10
CA TYR A 205 -6.95 -24.90 -8.92
C TYR A 205 -6.21 -26.12 -9.48
N VAL A 206 -5.64 -25.95 -10.67
CA VAL A 206 -4.72 -26.85 -11.34
C VAL A 206 -3.49 -26.04 -11.71
N THR A 207 -2.33 -26.45 -11.23
CA THR A 207 -1.04 -25.82 -11.57
C THR A 207 -0.58 -26.33 -12.94
N VAL A 208 -0.29 -25.41 -13.86
CA VAL A 208 0.27 -25.73 -15.18
C VAL A 208 1.54 -24.94 -15.44
N LYS A 209 2.49 -25.51 -16.20
CA LYS A 209 3.67 -24.78 -16.69
C LYS A 209 3.48 -24.41 -18.15
N ILE A 210 3.67 -23.14 -18.47
CA ILE A 210 3.83 -22.64 -19.84
C ILE A 210 5.33 -22.45 -20.10
N PRO A 211 5.96 -23.24 -21.01
CA PRO A 211 7.35 -23.06 -21.38
C PRO A 211 7.63 -21.70 -22.04
N THR A 212 8.83 -21.15 -21.81
CA THR A 212 9.32 -19.95 -22.50
C THR A 212 9.35 -20.16 -24.01
N GLY A 213 8.89 -19.15 -24.76
CA GLY A 213 8.78 -19.21 -26.22
C GLY A 213 7.57 -20.01 -26.77
N SER A 214 6.68 -20.52 -25.90
CA SER A 214 5.49 -21.27 -26.36
C SER A 214 4.56 -20.41 -27.22
N SER A 215 4.21 -20.89 -28.41
CA SER A 215 3.16 -20.26 -29.22
C SER A 215 1.77 -20.41 -28.59
N THR A 216 0.82 -19.56 -28.99
CA THR A 216 -0.60 -19.66 -28.59
C THR A 216 -1.19 -21.06 -28.78
N LYS A 217 -0.75 -21.79 -29.81
CA LYS A 217 -1.21 -23.15 -30.13
C LYS A 217 -0.68 -24.17 -29.12
N GLU A 218 0.57 -24.03 -28.69
CA GLU A 218 1.17 -24.89 -27.66
C GLU A 218 0.59 -24.57 -26.28
N ILE A 219 0.41 -23.29 -25.94
CA ILE A 219 -0.32 -22.84 -24.75
C ILE A 219 -1.71 -23.49 -24.69
N GLY A 220 -2.50 -23.38 -25.77
CA GLY A 220 -3.81 -24.05 -25.87
C GLY A 220 -3.72 -25.57 -25.67
N THR A 221 -2.70 -26.21 -26.23
CA THR A 221 -2.48 -27.67 -26.11
C THR A 221 -2.13 -28.08 -24.67
N VAL A 222 -1.38 -27.26 -23.93
CA VAL A 222 -1.11 -27.47 -22.50
C VAL A 222 -2.38 -27.31 -21.66
N LEU A 223 -3.16 -26.25 -21.90
CA LEU A 223 -4.42 -25.99 -21.20
C LEU A 223 -5.48 -27.07 -21.45
N GLU A 224 -5.57 -27.60 -22.68
CA GLU A 224 -6.48 -28.69 -23.03
C GLU A 224 -6.07 -30.00 -22.35
N LYS A 225 -4.77 -30.34 -22.34
CA LYS A 225 -4.22 -31.50 -21.61
C LYS A 225 -4.43 -31.42 -20.09
N ALA A 226 -4.37 -30.23 -19.50
CA ALA A 226 -4.71 -29.99 -18.10
C ALA A 226 -6.24 -30.05 -17.83
N GLY A 227 -7.07 -30.08 -18.87
CA GLY A 227 -8.52 -30.00 -18.78
C GLY A 227 -9.01 -28.68 -18.21
N LEU A 228 -8.32 -27.57 -18.52
CA LEU A 228 -8.70 -26.19 -18.18
C LEU A 228 -9.51 -25.52 -19.29
N ILE A 229 -9.32 -25.95 -20.54
CA ILE A 229 -10.13 -25.54 -21.70
C ILE A 229 -10.67 -26.78 -22.43
N LYS A 230 -11.75 -26.60 -23.20
CA LYS A 230 -12.40 -27.70 -23.95
C LYS A 230 -11.75 -28.00 -25.31
N ASN A 231 -10.97 -27.07 -25.86
CA ASN A 231 -10.31 -27.23 -27.16
C ASN A 231 -9.18 -26.21 -27.43
N ALA A 232 -7.98 -26.67 -27.77
CA ALA A 232 -6.81 -25.82 -28.05
C ALA A 232 -6.96 -24.95 -29.31
N GLN A 233 -7.65 -25.44 -30.36
CA GLN A 233 -7.85 -24.66 -31.58
C GLN A 233 -8.80 -23.49 -31.33
N ILE A 234 -9.90 -23.71 -30.60
CA ILE A 234 -10.84 -22.63 -30.25
C ILE A 234 -10.18 -21.58 -29.35
N PHE A 235 -9.34 -21.97 -28.37
CA PHE A 235 -8.51 -21.00 -27.65
C PHE A 235 -7.55 -20.24 -28.58
N SER A 236 -6.92 -20.92 -29.53
CA SER A 236 -6.00 -20.29 -30.49
C SER A 236 -6.67 -19.28 -31.41
N TYR A 237 -7.91 -19.55 -31.86
CA TYR A 237 -8.70 -18.59 -32.63
C TYR A 237 -9.28 -17.47 -31.75
N TYR A 238 -9.77 -17.80 -30.55
CA TYR A 238 -10.30 -16.82 -29.60
C TYR A 238 -9.24 -15.80 -29.19
N ALA A 239 -8.03 -16.23 -28.85
CA ALA A 239 -6.93 -15.34 -28.50
C ALA A 239 -6.61 -14.38 -29.65
N LYS A 240 -6.43 -14.90 -30.87
CA LYS A 240 -6.17 -14.08 -32.07
C LYS A 240 -7.30 -13.10 -32.40
N PHE A 241 -8.55 -13.52 -32.30
CA PHE A 241 -9.72 -12.68 -32.64
C PHE A 241 -9.95 -11.55 -31.62
N ASN A 242 -9.60 -11.76 -30.35
CA ASN A 242 -9.72 -10.76 -29.28
C ASN A 242 -8.40 -10.01 -29.03
N ASN A 243 -7.41 -10.14 -29.92
CA ASN A 243 -6.07 -9.54 -29.81
C ASN A 243 -5.31 -9.86 -28.51
N TYR A 244 -5.57 -11.03 -27.91
CA TYR A 244 -4.78 -11.54 -26.79
C TYR A 244 -3.43 -12.06 -27.29
N ALA A 245 -2.44 -11.16 -27.25
CA ALA A 245 -1.01 -11.41 -27.46
C ALA A 245 -0.25 -11.50 -26.12
N ASP A 246 1.07 -11.64 -26.20
CA ASP A 246 2.01 -11.44 -25.06
C ASP A 246 1.71 -12.28 -23.82
N PHE A 247 1.29 -13.53 -24.04
CA PHE A 247 1.20 -14.55 -23.00
C PHE A 247 2.59 -14.87 -22.46
N GLN A 248 2.74 -14.71 -21.14
CA GLN A 248 4.01 -14.92 -20.47
C GLN A 248 4.26 -16.42 -20.21
N SER A 249 5.52 -16.77 -19.95
CA SER A 249 5.88 -18.11 -19.48
C SER A 249 5.87 -18.20 -17.95
N GLY A 250 5.91 -19.42 -17.42
CA GLY A 250 5.98 -19.69 -15.99
C GLY A 250 4.93 -20.70 -15.54
N TYR A 251 4.76 -20.81 -14.22
CA TYR A 251 3.72 -21.62 -13.59
C TYR A 251 2.46 -20.77 -13.32
N TYR A 252 1.31 -21.37 -13.54
CA TYR A 252 0.00 -20.73 -13.39
C TYR A 252 -0.96 -21.63 -12.61
N ASN A 253 -1.65 -21.05 -11.63
CA ASN A 253 -2.77 -21.70 -10.93
C ASN A 253 -4.10 -21.25 -11.55
N LEU A 254 -4.74 -22.14 -12.31
CA LEU A 254 -5.98 -21.86 -13.05
C LEU A 254 -7.09 -22.81 -12.59
N GLN A 255 -8.36 -22.41 -12.69
CA GLN A 255 -9.51 -23.24 -12.28
C GLN A 255 -10.32 -23.69 -13.49
N LYS A 256 -10.96 -24.87 -13.41
CA LYS A 256 -11.83 -25.39 -14.47
C LYS A 256 -13.15 -24.62 -14.64
N SER A 257 -13.46 -23.78 -13.66
CA SER A 257 -14.52 -22.77 -13.64
C SER A 257 -14.20 -21.48 -14.41
N MET A 258 -12.95 -21.26 -14.84
CA MET A 258 -12.58 -20.08 -15.64
C MET A 258 -13.04 -20.23 -17.10
N ASN A 259 -13.42 -19.11 -17.71
CA ASN A 259 -13.67 -19.02 -19.15
C ASN A 259 -12.38 -18.64 -19.90
N LEU A 260 -12.42 -18.66 -21.23
CA LEU A 260 -11.22 -18.35 -22.04
C LEU A 260 -10.70 -16.91 -21.85
N ASP A 261 -11.59 -15.96 -21.55
CA ASP A 261 -11.26 -14.56 -21.26
C ASP A 261 -10.40 -14.43 -19.99
N ALA A 262 -10.85 -15.04 -18.88
CA ALA A 262 -10.13 -15.03 -17.62
C ALA A 262 -8.80 -15.79 -17.70
N ILE A 263 -8.75 -16.89 -18.47
CA ILE A 263 -7.51 -17.65 -18.72
C ILE A 263 -6.52 -16.82 -19.54
N ALA A 264 -6.97 -16.18 -20.64
CA ALA A 264 -6.12 -15.32 -21.47
C ALA A 264 -5.54 -14.14 -20.67
N LYS A 265 -6.39 -13.41 -19.94
CA LYS A 265 -5.95 -12.32 -19.05
C LYS A 265 -5.00 -12.81 -17.95
N LYS A 266 -5.19 -14.02 -17.40
CA LYS A 266 -4.26 -14.60 -16.43
C LYS A 266 -2.90 -14.91 -17.04
N LEU A 267 -2.84 -15.38 -18.28
CA LEU A 267 -1.59 -15.67 -18.99
C LEU A 267 -0.80 -14.40 -19.35
N GLN A 268 -1.48 -13.28 -19.60
CA GLN A 268 -0.84 -11.97 -19.80
C GLN A 268 -0.27 -11.36 -18.50
N GLN A 269 -0.81 -11.71 -17.33
CA GLN A 269 -0.40 -11.15 -16.03
C GLN A 269 0.95 -11.66 -15.49
N GLY A 270 1.63 -12.57 -16.20
CA GLY A 270 2.85 -13.23 -15.72
C GLY A 270 2.57 -14.55 -15.00
N GLY A 271 3.42 -15.55 -15.24
CA GLY A 271 3.50 -16.78 -14.45
C GLY A 271 4.64 -16.68 -13.43
N THR A 272 4.69 -17.59 -12.46
CA THR A 272 5.77 -17.65 -11.47
C THR A 272 6.91 -18.55 -11.96
N ASP A 273 8.17 -18.26 -11.65
CA ASP A 273 9.31 -19.09 -12.10
C ASP A 273 9.30 -20.51 -11.50
N THR A 274 8.82 -20.61 -10.26
CA THR A 274 8.60 -21.87 -9.52
C THR A 274 7.11 -22.17 -9.38
N PRO A 275 6.72 -23.44 -9.14
CA PRO A 275 5.38 -23.74 -8.65
C PRO A 275 5.14 -23.01 -7.32
N GLN A 276 3.98 -22.38 -7.18
CA GLN A 276 3.51 -21.80 -5.92
C GLN A 276 2.13 -22.37 -5.60
N ASP A 277 1.78 -22.47 -4.32
CA ASP A 277 0.44 -22.87 -3.91
C ASP A 277 -0.61 -21.82 -4.34
N PRO A 278 -1.84 -22.24 -4.67
CA PRO A 278 -2.90 -21.31 -5.02
C PRO A 278 -3.34 -20.47 -3.83
N SER A 279 -3.36 -19.15 -3.99
CA SER A 279 -4.07 -18.25 -3.07
C SER A 279 -5.57 -18.54 -3.11
N MET A 280 -6.11 -19.00 -1.98
CA MET A 280 -7.53 -19.31 -1.78
C MET A 280 -8.33 -18.09 -1.32
N GLU A 281 -7.66 -17.22 -0.56
CA GLU A 281 -8.19 -16.00 0.05
C GLU A 281 -7.02 -15.01 0.28
N LYS A 282 -7.32 -13.71 0.39
CA LYS A 282 -6.33 -12.67 0.72
C LYS A 282 -6.64 -12.08 2.09
N LEU A 283 -5.66 -12.07 2.98
CA LEU A 283 -5.73 -11.45 4.29
C LEU A 283 -5.01 -10.10 4.25
N THR A 284 -5.78 -9.03 4.01
CA THR A 284 -5.29 -7.65 4.16
C THR A 284 -5.35 -7.27 5.64
N ILE A 285 -4.19 -7.01 6.24
CA ILE A 285 -4.07 -6.43 7.58
C ILE A 285 -3.84 -4.92 7.41
N PRO A 286 -4.78 -4.07 7.86
CA PRO A 286 -4.61 -2.61 7.81
C PRO A 286 -3.58 -2.10 8.81
N GLU A 287 -3.16 -0.85 8.62
CA GLU A 287 -2.19 -0.15 9.46
C GLU A 287 -2.77 0.17 10.85
N GLY A 288 -1.92 0.10 11.87
CA GLY A 288 -2.30 0.24 13.27
C GLY A 288 -3.31 -0.82 13.73
N TYR A 289 -3.23 -2.05 13.24
CA TYR A 289 -4.01 -3.16 13.78
C TYR A 289 -3.28 -3.85 14.92
N THR A 290 -3.99 -4.24 15.99
CA THR A 290 -3.43 -5.05 17.09
C THR A 290 -3.44 -6.54 16.76
N ILE A 291 -2.65 -7.35 17.47
CA ILE A 291 -2.64 -8.81 17.37
C ILE A 291 -4.05 -9.41 17.59
N GLU A 292 -4.83 -8.86 18.52
CA GLU A 292 -6.22 -9.30 18.70
C GLU A 292 -7.12 -8.95 17.52
N GLN A 293 -6.91 -7.80 16.87
CA GLN A 293 -7.67 -7.42 15.69
C GLN A 293 -7.28 -8.27 14.48
N ILE A 294 -5.99 -8.56 14.29
CA ILE A 294 -5.48 -9.52 13.29
C ILE A 294 -6.14 -10.90 13.51
N ALA A 295 -6.19 -11.39 14.75
CA ALA A 295 -6.87 -12.63 15.09
C ALA A 295 -8.39 -12.58 14.78
N LYS A 296 -9.05 -11.44 15.05
CA LYS A 296 -10.46 -11.18 14.66
C LYS A 296 -10.66 -11.04 13.14
N MET A 297 -9.61 -10.78 12.34
CA MET A 297 -9.66 -10.87 10.87
C MET A 297 -9.46 -12.30 10.38
N ILE A 298 -8.51 -13.04 10.95
CA ILE A 298 -8.27 -14.46 10.69
C ILE A 298 -9.56 -15.28 10.92
N ALA A 299 -10.29 -14.99 12.00
CA ALA A 299 -11.59 -15.61 12.30
C ALA A 299 -12.68 -15.44 11.23
N LYS A 300 -12.50 -14.54 10.25
CA LYS A 300 -13.47 -14.28 9.17
C LYS A 300 -13.13 -15.00 7.86
N LEU A 301 -11.94 -15.59 7.77
CA LEU A 301 -11.49 -16.39 6.62
C LEU A 301 -12.31 -17.68 6.52
N LYS A 302 -12.58 -18.15 5.30
CA LYS A 302 -13.61 -19.21 5.07
C LYS A 302 -13.06 -20.52 4.49
N LYS A 303 -11.76 -20.59 4.19
CA LYS A 303 -11.20 -21.63 3.30
C LYS A 303 -9.87 -22.24 3.75
N ASN A 304 -9.50 -22.19 5.03
CA ASN A 304 -8.18 -22.66 5.48
C ASN A 304 -8.25 -23.35 6.85
N LYS A 305 -7.09 -23.79 7.35
CA LYS A 305 -6.91 -24.38 8.70
C LYS A 305 -6.41 -23.36 9.74
N LEU A 306 -6.31 -22.09 9.38
CA LEU A 306 -5.75 -21.01 10.20
C LEU A 306 -6.87 -20.44 11.10
N SER A 307 -6.92 -20.89 12.35
CA SER A 307 -7.86 -20.32 13.34
C SER A 307 -7.24 -19.16 14.11
N SER A 308 -8.11 -18.25 14.57
CA SER A 308 -7.76 -17.15 15.49
C SER A 308 -7.08 -17.67 16.77
N GLU A 309 -7.55 -18.78 17.31
CA GLU A 309 -6.97 -19.45 18.48
C GLU A 309 -5.55 -19.98 18.19
N ALA A 310 -5.33 -20.63 17.04
CA ALA A 310 -4.01 -21.13 16.67
C ALA A 310 -3.00 -19.98 16.47
N PHE A 311 -3.44 -18.85 15.92
CA PHE A 311 -2.64 -17.64 15.79
C PHE A 311 -2.28 -17.03 17.16
N LEU A 312 -3.29 -16.76 18.01
CA LEU A 312 -3.08 -16.20 19.35
C LEU A 312 -2.28 -17.12 20.28
N LYS A 313 -2.33 -18.45 20.07
CA LYS A 313 -1.47 -19.40 20.78
C LYS A 313 -0.04 -19.35 20.27
N LYS A 314 0.18 -19.41 18.95
CA LYS A 314 1.53 -19.46 18.35
C LYS A 314 2.32 -18.18 18.57
N ILE A 315 1.68 -17.02 18.53
CA ILE A 315 2.33 -15.72 18.76
C ILE A 315 2.80 -15.49 20.21
N GLN A 316 2.41 -16.36 21.13
CA GLN A 316 2.84 -16.37 22.54
C GLN A 316 3.71 -17.59 22.89
N ASP A 317 4.07 -18.42 21.91
CA ASP A 317 4.91 -19.61 22.12
C ASP A 317 6.39 -19.20 22.23
N ASP A 318 6.98 -19.31 23.42
CA ASP A 318 8.34 -18.82 23.65
C ASP A 318 9.41 -19.58 22.85
N ASN A 319 9.16 -20.85 22.47
CA ASN A 319 10.06 -21.59 21.58
C ASN A 319 10.04 -20.99 20.17
N PHE A 320 8.85 -20.72 19.63
CA PHE A 320 8.69 -20.04 18.34
C PHE A 320 9.31 -18.64 18.34
N ILE A 321 9.03 -17.82 19.36
CA ILE A 321 9.63 -16.48 19.47
C ILE A 321 11.16 -16.57 19.50
N THR A 322 11.73 -17.60 20.12
CA THR A 322 13.19 -17.85 20.12
C THR A 322 13.71 -18.26 18.73
N GLN A 323 12.95 -19.06 17.97
CA GLN A 323 13.29 -19.43 16.59
C GLN A 323 13.24 -18.22 15.64
N GLU A 324 12.18 -17.41 15.73
CA GLU A 324 12.03 -16.18 14.96
C GLU A 324 13.11 -15.15 15.32
N ALA A 325 13.48 -15.01 16.60
CA ALA A 325 14.57 -14.12 17.03
C ALA A 325 15.95 -14.56 16.49
N ALA A 326 16.19 -15.87 16.34
CA ALA A 326 17.39 -16.39 15.67
C ALA A 326 17.36 -16.17 14.15
N LYS A 327 16.17 -16.06 13.55
CA LYS A 327 15.98 -15.85 12.10
C LYS A 327 16.04 -14.36 11.71
N TYR A 328 15.51 -13.49 12.55
CA TYR A 328 15.43 -12.04 12.36
C TYR A 328 16.18 -11.28 13.49
N PRO A 329 17.50 -11.50 13.65
CA PRO A 329 18.25 -10.97 14.79
C PRO A 329 18.22 -9.44 14.84
N LYS A 330 18.41 -8.72 13.72
CA LYS A 330 18.34 -7.24 13.70
C LYS A 330 16.95 -6.70 14.08
N LEU A 331 15.87 -7.43 13.78
CA LEU A 331 14.50 -7.03 14.14
C LEU A 331 14.19 -7.30 15.62
N LEU A 332 14.65 -8.43 16.16
CA LEU A 332 14.18 -8.98 17.43
C LEU A 332 15.24 -9.00 18.56
N GLU A 333 16.45 -8.47 18.33
CA GLU A 333 17.50 -8.31 19.35
C GLU A 333 16.99 -7.57 20.60
N SER A 334 16.25 -6.48 20.41
CA SER A 334 15.71 -5.67 21.51
C SER A 334 14.28 -6.08 21.93
N LEU A 335 13.83 -7.28 21.58
CA LEU A 335 12.45 -7.71 21.84
C LEU A 335 12.14 -7.78 23.34
N ALA A 336 10.99 -7.21 23.74
CA ALA A 336 10.56 -7.19 25.14
C ALA A 336 10.57 -8.57 25.79
N LYS A 337 11.07 -8.61 27.04
CA LYS A 337 11.02 -9.78 27.91
C LYS A 337 9.62 -9.95 28.49
N LYS A 338 9.23 -11.17 28.84
CA LYS A 338 7.89 -11.51 29.33
C LYS A 338 7.55 -10.82 30.66
N GLU A 339 8.58 -10.53 31.43
CA GLU A 339 8.55 -9.90 32.75
C GLU A 339 8.43 -8.37 32.71
N SER A 340 8.46 -7.75 31.53
CA SER A 340 8.36 -6.29 31.34
C SER A 340 6.94 -5.72 31.54
N GLY A 341 5.92 -6.59 31.59
CA GLY A 341 4.51 -6.17 31.51
C GLY A 341 3.98 -6.00 30.09
N VAL A 342 4.77 -6.33 29.05
CA VAL A 342 4.31 -6.39 27.66
C VAL A 342 3.16 -7.40 27.49
N LYS A 343 2.09 -7.01 26.80
CA LYS A 343 0.88 -7.85 26.66
C LYS A 343 1.06 -8.96 25.61
N TYR A 344 1.65 -8.63 24.46
CA TYR A 344 2.15 -9.60 23.47
C TYR A 344 3.54 -9.16 23.06
N ARG A 345 4.54 -10.04 23.17
CA ARG A 345 5.94 -9.68 22.88
C ARG A 345 6.13 -9.17 21.44
N LEU A 346 5.38 -9.72 20.48
CA LEU A 346 5.42 -9.38 19.05
C LEU A 346 4.38 -8.32 18.63
N GLU A 347 3.69 -7.64 19.56
CA GLU A 347 2.84 -6.49 19.17
C GLU A 347 3.74 -5.39 18.57
N GLY A 348 3.33 -4.83 17.43
CA GLY A 348 4.14 -3.87 16.68
C GLY A 348 5.14 -4.46 15.67
N TYR A 349 5.40 -5.77 15.70
CA TYR A 349 6.40 -6.41 14.84
C TYR A 349 5.80 -7.05 13.57
N LEU A 350 4.48 -7.12 13.43
CA LEU A 350 3.79 -7.80 12.33
C LEU A 350 3.35 -6.81 11.25
N PHE A 351 4.14 -6.66 10.19
CA PHE A 351 3.95 -5.57 9.22
C PHE A 351 2.55 -5.56 8.56
N PRO A 352 1.84 -4.41 8.52
CA PRO A 352 0.54 -4.29 7.86
C PRO A 352 0.68 -4.41 6.33
N ALA A 353 0.11 -5.47 5.75
CA ALA A 353 0.13 -5.72 4.30
C ALA A 353 -0.97 -6.71 3.89
N THR A 354 -1.03 -7.07 2.60
CA THR A 354 -1.92 -8.11 2.09
C THR A 354 -1.20 -9.43 1.88
N TYR A 355 -1.52 -10.40 2.72
CA TYR A 355 -0.94 -11.75 2.72
C TYR A 355 -1.81 -12.72 1.91
N ASN A 356 -1.18 -13.58 1.10
CA ASN A 356 -1.86 -14.58 0.29
C ASN A 356 -2.05 -15.85 1.12
N VAL A 357 -3.30 -16.20 1.45
CA VAL A 357 -3.59 -17.40 2.26
C VAL A 357 -3.86 -18.60 1.34
N THR A 358 -3.18 -19.71 1.63
CA THR A 358 -3.17 -20.99 0.89
C THR A 358 -3.66 -22.15 1.78
N ASP A 359 -3.91 -23.33 1.20
CA ASP A 359 -4.24 -24.56 1.95
C ASP A 359 -3.11 -25.02 2.91
N SER A 360 -1.87 -24.59 2.64
CA SER A 360 -0.66 -24.85 3.41
C SER A 360 -0.36 -23.80 4.49
N THR A 361 -1.05 -22.65 4.49
CA THR A 361 -0.79 -21.55 5.43
C THR A 361 -1.18 -21.94 6.85
N THR A 362 -0.21 -21.94 7.75
CA THR A 362 -0.36 -22.10 9.20
C THR A 362 -0.14 -20.78 9.94
N ALA A 363 -0.45 -20.75 11.24
CA ALA A 363 -0.15 -19.61 12.10
C ALA A 363 1.35 -19.27 12.13
N GLU A 364 2.20 -20.29 12.15
CA GLU A 364 3.66 -20.18 12.10
C GLU A 364 4.10 -19.44 10.82
N THR A 365 3.70 -19.96 9.65
CA THR A 365 4.08 -19.38 8.36
C THR A 365 3.48 -18.00 8.09
N LEU A 366 2.34 -17.66 8.71
CA LEU A 366 1.77 -16.31 8.59
C LEU A 366 2.54 -15.31 9.46
N ILE A 367 2.82 -15.64 10.72
CA ILE A 367 3.60 -14.76 11.60
C ILE A 367 5.00 -14.54 11.02
N ASP A 368 5.64 -15.61 10.54
CA ASP A 368 6.89 -15.56 9.79
C ASP A 368 6.82 -14.57 8.59
N GLN A 369 5.81 -14.70 7.73
CA GLN A 369 5.64 -13.77 6.60
C GLN A 369 5.46 -12.30 7.04
N MET A 370 4.80 -12.05 8.16
CA MET A 370 4.61 -10.70 8.71
C MET A 370 5.89 -10.13 9.35
N LEU A 371 6.70 -10.98 10.00
CA LEU A 371 8.02 -10.63 10.53
C LEU A 371 9.03 -10.40 9.42
N ALA A 372 9.06 -11.26 8.39
CA ALA A 372 9.87 -11.08 7.19
C ALA A 372 9.57 -9.77 6.44
N ALA A 373 8.30 -9.38 6.39
CA ALA A 373 7.86 -8.11 5.82
C ALA A 373 8.29 -6.90 6.68
N MET A 374 8.30 -7.05 8.02
CA MET A 374 8.81 -6.00 8.92
C MET A 374 10.33 -5.88 8.84
N ASP A 375 11.08 -6.99 8.91
CA ASP A 375 12.54 -7.00 8.80
C ASP A 375 13.02 -6.39 7.47
N LYS A 376 12.36 -6.77 6.36
CA LYS A 376 12.62 -6.15 5.04
C LYS A 376 12.35 -4.65 5.04
N THR A 377 11.29 -4.19 5.70
CA THR A 377 10.96 -2.76 5.81
C THR A 377 11.96 -2.01 6.69
N MET A 378 12.38 -2.62 7.80
CA MET A 378 13.34 -2.09 8.77
C MET A 378 14.80 -2.13 8.29
N SER A 379 15.11 -2.93 7.26
CA SER A 379 16.45 -3.12 6.69
C SER A 379 17.22 -1.81 6.41
N ARG A 380 16.52 -0.80 5.88
CA ARG A 380 17.08 0.54 5.57
C ARG A 380 17.25 1.47 6.77
N TYR A 381 16.79 1.07 7.96
CA TYR A 381 16.80 1.89 9.16
C TYR A 381 17.75 1.38 10.24
N TYR A 382 18.06 0.07 10.30
CA TYR A 382 18.87 -0.52 11.39
C TYR A 382 20.16 0.24 11.70
N ASP A 383 20.94 0.59 10.68
CA ASP A 383 22.22 1.26 10.88
C ASP A 383 22.03 2.75 11.28
N VAL A 384 20.90 3.36 10.87
CA VAL A 384 20.45 4.68 11.36
C VAL A 384 20.04 4.60 12.84
N LEU A 385 19.39 3.52 13.28
CA LEU A 385 19.02 3.33 14.69
C LEU A 385 20.26 3.21 15.58
N ALA A 386 21.25 2.42 15.13
CA ALA A 386 22.53 2.27 15.81
C ALA A 386 23.25 3.63 15.99
N THR A 387 23.34 4.45 14.93
CA THR A 387 23.95 5.81 15.04
C THR A 387 23.17 6.78 15.92
N LYS A 388 21.88 6.53 16.20
CA LYS A 388 21.05 7.33 17.10
C LYS A 388 20.93 6.74 18.52
N ASN A 389 21.57 5.60 18.79
CA ASN A 389 21.40 4.81 20.02
C ASN A 389 19.90 4.55 20.35
N LEU A 390 19.12 4.22 19.32
CA LEU A 390 17.74 3.77 19.44
C LEU A 390 17.69 2.26 19.16
N THR A 391 16.82 1.53 19.86
CA THR A 391 16.51 0.14 19.49
C THR A 391 15.31 0.08 18.55
N VAL A 392 15.14 -1.08 17.88
CA VAL A 392 13.92 -1.37 17.11
C VAL A 392 12.68 -1.31 17.99
N HIS A 393 12.80 -1.74 19.25
CA HIS A 393 11.70 -1.74 20.21
C HIS A 393 11.25 -0.32 20.58
N ASP A 394 12.19 0.60 20.82
CA ASP A 394 11.86 2.00 21.13
C ASP A 394 11.12 2.66 19.95
N VAL A 395 11.63 2.42 18.73
CA VAL A 395 11.06 2.97 17.49
C VAL A 395 9.67 2.40 17.22
N LEU A 396 9.45 1.09 17.29
CA LEU A 396 8.12 0.51 17.07
C LEU A 396 7.14 0.93 18.17
N THR A 397 7.62 1.11 19.41
CA THR A 397 6.78 1.55 20.53
C THR A 397 6.26 2.97 20.30
N ILE A 398 7.14 3.92 19.98
CA ILE A 398 6.74 5.30 19.66
C ILE A 398 5.92 5.34 18.35
N ALA A 399 6.32 4.58 17.32
CA ALA A 399 5.60 4.54 16.05
C ALA A 399 4.15 4.05 16.19
N SER A 400 3.87 3.09 17.08
CA SER A 400 2.49 2.64 17.34
C SER A 400 1.60 3.69 18.03
N LEU A 401 2.18 4.67 18.74
CA LEU A 401 1.43 5.86 19.19
C LEU A 401 1.25 6.85 18.03
N VAL A 402 2.32 7.14 17.29
CA VAL A 402 2.32 8.06 16.13
C VAL A 402 1.34 7.62 15.03
N GLU A 403 1.15 6.31 14.84
CA GLU A 403 0.19 5.71 13.90
C GLU A 403 -1.26 6.12 14.19
N LYS A 404 -1.61 6.32 15.47
CA LYS A 404 -2.98 6.59 15.91
C LYS A 404 -3.27 8.06 16.16
N GLU A 405 -2.26 8.83 16.53
CA GLU A 405 -2.37 10.27 16.74
C GLU A 405 -2.21 11.08 15.44
N GLY A 406 -1.46 10.55 14.45
CA GLY A 406 -1.06 11.29 13.25
C GLY A 406 -1.87 10.98 11.98
N SER A 407 -2.72 11.92 11.57
CA SER A 407 -3.52 11.82 10.33
C SER A 407 -2.73 12.03 9.03
N THR A 408 -1.59 12.73 9.07
CA THR A 408 -0.74 13.00 7.89
C THR A 408 0.74 12.74 8.20
N ASP A 409 1.57 12.53 7.17
CA ASP A 409 3.03 12.36 7.30
C ASP A 409 3.72 13.52 8.05
N GLN A 410 3.19 14.75 7.92
CA GLN A 410 3.75 15.91 8.61
C GLN A 410 3.31 15.97 10.08
N ASP A 411 2.04 15.65 10.37
CA ASP A 411 1.56 15.53 11.75
C ASP A 411 2.31 14.41 12.47
N ARG A 412 2.50 13.25 11.82
CA ARG A 412 3.27 12.11 12.35
C ARG A 412 4.68 12.51 12.78
N LYS A 413 5.40 13.27 11.94
CA LYS A 413 6.75 13.78 12.25
C LYS A 413 6.77 14.79 13.40
N ASN A 414 5.74 15.62 13.51
CA ASN A 414 5.62 16.60 14.60
C ASN A 414 5.22 15.92 15.93
N ILE A 415 4.31 14.95 15.90
CA ILE A 415 3.89 14.15 17.06
C ILE A 415 5.04 13.29 17.57
N ALA A 416 5.80 12.64 16.68
CA ALA A 416 7.04 11.95 17.03
C ALA A 416 8.03 12.89 17.75
N SER A 417 8.16 14.15 17.28
CA SER A 417 9.00 15.16 17.95
C SER A 417 8.49 15.51 19.35
N VAL A 418 7.17 15.65 19.57
CA VAL A 418 6.58 15.87 20.90
C VAL A 418 6.90 14.71 21.85
N PHE A 419 6.75 13.46 21.39
CA PHE A 419 7.06 12.30 22.22
C PHE A 419 8.55 12.24 22.60
N TYR A 420 9.48 12.46 21.65
CA TYR A 420 10.91 12.53 21.97
C TYR A 420 11.25 13.70 22.90
N ASN A 421 10.67 14.88 22.70
CA ASN A 421 10.87 16.04 23.58
C ASN A 421 10.40 15.76 25.02
N ARG A 422 9.23 15.12 25.17
CA ARG A 422 8.72 14.67 26.48
C ARG A 422 9.65 13.66 27.16
N LEU A 423 10.13 12.65 26.43
CA LEU A 423 11.10 11.67 26.96
C LEU A 423 12.39 12.35 27.44
N ASN A 424 12.93 13.27 26.64
CA ASN A 424 14.13 14.03 26.97
C ASN A 424 13.97 14.95 28.19
N GLN A 425 12.73 15.34 28.53
CA GLN A 425 12.40 16.13 29.72
C GLN A 425 11.81 15.29 30.88
N ASN A 426 11.81 13.95 30.76
CA ASN A 426 11.17 13.00 31.69
C ASN A 426 9.68 13.31 31.99
N MET A 427 8.97 13.83 30.99
CA MET A 427 7.51 14.03 31.05
C MET A 427 6.79 12.74 30.67
N PRO A 428 5.63 12.40 31.29
CA PRO A 428 4.79 11.30 30.82
C PRO A 428 4.27 11.57 29.40
N LEU A 429 4.10 10.53 28.58
CA LEU A 429 3.69 10.68 27.18
C LEU A 429 2.23 11.08 27.00
N GLN A 430 1.34 10.69 27.95
CA GLN A 430 -0.07 11.12 28.04
C GLN A 430 -0.89 10.93 26.73
N SER A 431 -0.81 9.75 26.12
CA SER A 431 -1.67 9.37 24.98
C SER A 431 -2.76 8.39 25.40
N ASN A 432 -4.01 8.69 25.03
CA ASN A 432 -5.18 7.83 25.28
C ASN A 432 -5.05 6.45 24.59
N ILE A 433 -4.25 6.36 23.53
CA ILE A 433 -4.06 5.14 22.73
C ILE A 433 -3.54 3.97 23.57
N ALA A 434 -2.58 4.22 24.47
CA ALA A 434 -2.05 3.19 25.36
C ALA A 434 -3.05 2.75 26.45
N ILE A 435 -3.89 3.68 26.93
CA ILE A 435 -4.97 3.38 27.87
C ILE A 435 -6.05 2.53 27.18
N LEU A 436 -6.43 2.88 25.95
CA LEU A 436 -7.35 2.09 25.12
C LEU A 436 -6.79 0.69 24.82
N TYR A 437 -5.49 0.54 24.59
CA TYR A 437 -4.86 -0.76 24.42
C TYR A 437 -4.92 -1.62 25.68
N ALA A 438 -4.55 -1.04 26.84
CA ALA A 438 -4.63 -1.69 28.14
C ALA A 438 -6.06 -2.17 28.47
N GLN A 439 -7.08 -1.36 28.12
CA GLN A 439 -8.50 -1.71 28.29
C GLN A 439 -9.06 -2.67 27.22
N GLY A 440 -8.28 -3.06 26.19
CA GLY A 440 -8.78 -3.87 25.06
C GLY A 440 -9.75 -3.14 24.12
N LYS A 441 -9.78 -1.81 24.20
CA LYS A 441 -10.67 -0.90 23.46
C LYS A 441 -10.04 -0.26 22.23
N LEU A 442 -8.72 -0.34 22.05
CA LEU A 442 -8.04 0.27 20.91
C LEU A 442 -8.66 -0.18 19.57
N GLY A 443 -8.93 0.78 18.68
CA GLY A 443 -9.58 0.57 17.38
C GLY A 443 -11.07 0.19 17.43
N GLN A 444 -11.71 0.19 18.60
CA GLN A 444 -13.17 0.28 18.66
C GLN A 444 -13.61 1.70 18.28
N LYS A 445 -14.84 1.86 17.75
CA LYS A 445 -15.40 3.19 17.50
C LYS A 445 -15.74 3.85 18.84
N THR A 446 -15.32 5.10 19.01
CA THR A 446 -15.60 5.94 20.18
C THR A 446 -16.07 7.31 19.71
N THR A 447 -16.88 8.01 20.51
CA THR A 447 -17.20 9.43 20.32
C THR A 447 -16.19 10.31 21.04
N LEU A 448 -16.16 11.61 20.70
CA LEU A 448 -15.31 12.58 21.39
C LEU A 448 -15.58 12.64 22.90
N SER A 449 -16.85 12.59 23.30
CA SER A 449 -17.26 12.63 24.71
C SER A 449 -16.86 11.38 25.48
N GLU A 450 -16.77 10.22 24.81
CA GLU A 450 -16.27 8.98 25.42
C GLU A 450 -14.74 8.98 25.53
N ASP A 451 -14.03 9.52 24.53
CA ASP A 451 -12.56 9.62 24.55
C ASP A 451 -12.07 10.65 25.60
N ALA A 452 -12.71 11.82 25.67
CA ALA A 452 -12.48 12.82 26.71
C ALA A 452 -12.86 12.35 28.13
N ALA A 453 -13.65 11.27 28.24
CA ALA A 453 -14.04 10.64 29.50
C ALA A 453 -13.27 9.33 29.80
N ILE A 454 -12.17 9.06 29.08
CA ILE A 454 -11.30 7.91 29.36
C ILE A 454 -10.70 8.03 30.77
N ASP A 455 -10.88 6.99 31.58
CA ASP A 455 -10.18 6.88 32.86
C ASP A 455 -8.68 6.65 32.64
N THR A 456 -7.91 7.71 32.83
CA THR A 456 -6.44 7.70 32.81
C THR A 456 -5.82 7.19 34.12
N ASN A 457 -6.63 6.81 35.12
CA ASN A 457 -6.15 6.31 36.41
C ASN A 457 -6.00 4.78 36.52
N ILE A 458 -6.31 4.01 35.47
CA ILE A 458 -6.16 2.54 35.49
C ILE A 458 -4.78 2.06 35.97
N ASP A 459 -4.77 0.94 36.68
CA ASP A 459 -3.52 0.24 37.02
C ASP A 459 -3.08 -0.62 35.83
N SER A 460 -1.97 -0.22 35.19
CA SER A 460 -1.39 -0.89 34.03
C SER A 460 0.03 -0.39 33.77
N PRO A 461 0.99 -1.24 33.38
CA PRO A 461 2.31 -0.76 33.00
C PRO A 461 2.28 0.07 31.69
N TYR A 462 1.24 -0.08 30.86
CA TYR A 462 0.98 0.78 29.69
C TYR A 462 0.39 2.16 30.06
N ASN A 463 0.15 2.47 31.34
CA ASN A 463 -0.37 3.78 31.75
C ASN A 463 0.71 4.88 31.71
N ILE A 464 0.92 5.44 30.52
CA ILE A 464 1.83 6.56 30.23
C ILE A 464 1.32 7.96 30.67
N TYR A 465 0.28 8.01 31.51
CA TYR A 465 -0.05 9.20 32.32
C TYR A 465 0.60 9.13 33.71
N LYS A 466 0.72 7.91 34.26
CA LYS A 466 1.33 7.65 35.58
C LYS A 466 2.81 7.27 35.49
N ASN A 467 3.19 6.53 34.45
CA ASN A 467 4.55 6.06 34.22
C ASN A 467 5.28 7.03 33.27
N THR A 468 6.50 7.43 33.63
CA THR A 468 7.41 8.20 32.77
C THR A 468 8.25 7.26 31.91
N GLY A 469 8.72 7.74 30.75
CA GLY A 469 9.45 6.92 29.78
C GLY A 469 8.52 6.21 28.79
N LEU A 470 9.00 5.09 28.23
CA LEU A 470 8.22 4.25 27.30
C LEU A 470 7.37 3.23 28.06
N MET A 471 6.22 2.90 27.45
CA MET A 471 5.41 1.72 27.80
C MET A 471 6.16 0.41 27.45
N PRO A 472 5.77 -0.77 27.99
CA PRO A 472 6.51 -2.05 27.83
C PRO A 472 6.66 -2.61 26.41
N GLY A 473 6.12 -1.93 25.42
CA GLY A 473 6.19 -2.27 24.01
C GLY A 473 5.08 -1.63 23.20
N PRO A 474 5.01 -1.91 21.89
CA PRO A 474 4.00 -1.34 21.02
C PRO A 474 2.56 -1.71 21.42
N VAL A 475 1.61 -0.94 20.91
CA VAL A 475 0.16 -1.12 21.12
C VAL A 475 -0.60 -1.59 19.87
N ASP A 476 -0.01 -1.41 18.70
CA ASP A 476 -0.47 -1.93 17.41
C ASP A 476 0.69 -2.00 16.42
N ASN A 477 0.42 -2.45 15.19
CA ASN A 477 1.40 -2.62 14.12
C ASN A 477 1.45 -1.38 13.21
N PRO A 478 2.48 -0.51 13.32
CA PRO A 478 2.53 0.79 12.65
C PRO A 478 2.85 0.68 11.15
N SER A 479 2.51 1.73 10.40
CA SER A 479 2.87 1.86 8.99
C SER A 479 4.33 2.30 8.79
N LEU A 480 4.80 2.16 7.54
CA LEU A 480 6.08 2.73 7.11
C LEU A 480 6.14 4.26 7.32
N SER A 481 5.02 4.98 7.23
CA SER A 481 5.00 6.44 7.51
C SER A 481 5.21 6.74 8.99
N ALA A 482 4.56 6.01 9.90
CA ALA A 482 4.78 6.17 11.34
C ALA A 482 6.20 5.75 11.77
N ILE A 483 6.75 4.70 11.15
CA ILE A 483 8.15 4.28 11.34
C ILE A 483 9.11 5.36 10.84
N GLU A 484 9.01 5.83 9.60
CA GLU A 484 9.88 6.89 9.05
C GLU A 484 9.78 8.19 9.87
N ALA A 485 8.58 8.57 10.30
CA ALA A 485 8.35 9.74 11.16
C ALA A 485 9.01 9.60 12.55
N THR A 486 9.09 8.38 13.08
CA THR A 486 9.74 8.08 14.37
C THR A 486 11.26 7.96 14.23
N VAL A 487 11.75 7.37 13.13
CA VAL A 487 13.19 7.31 12.86
C VAL A 487 13.75 8.69 12.52
N ASN A 488 13.01 9.51 11.77
CA ASN A 488 13.42 10.83 11.29
C ASN A 488 12.35 11.91 11.59
N PRO A 489 12.11 12.24 12.89
CA PRO A 489 11.20 13.31 13.27
C PRO A 489 11.73 14.68 12.88
N VAL A 490 10.83 15.66 12.74
CA VAL A 490 11.22 17.06 12.60
C VAL A 490 11.73 17.57 13.95
N LYS A 491 12.75 18.44 13.95
CA LYS A 491 13.20 19.10 15.18
C LYS A 491 12.28 20.28 15.48
N THR A 492 11.58 20.22 16.61
CA THR A 492 10.71 21.28 17.12
C THR A 492 10.88 21.38 18.64
N ASP A 493 10.42 22.47 19.25
CA ASP A 493 10.33 22.63 20.71
C ASP A 493 8.93 22.28 21.25
N TYR A 494 8.10 21.58 20.45
CA TYR A 494 6.73 21.24 20.86
C TYR A 494 6.72 20.20 21.98
N LEU A 495 5.87 20.43 22.98
CA LEU A 495 5.63 19.52 24.12
C LEU A 495 4.16 19.08 24.21
N TYR A 496 3.27 19.67 23.41
CA TYR A 496 1.85 19.38 23.43
C TYR A 496 1.28 19.40 22.01
N PHE A 497 0.24 18.62 21.78
CA PHE A 497 -0.57 18.70 20.57
C PHE A 497 -2.05 18.43 20.90
N VAL A 498 -2.96 18.91 20.07
CA VAL A 498 -4.39 18.57 20.13
C VAL A 498 -4.97 18.55 18.71
N ALA A 499 -5.79 17.54 18.40
CA ALA A 499 -6.48 17.45 17.13
C ALA A 499 -7.81 18.20 17.18
N ASN A 500 -8.10 19.01 16.16
CA ASN A 500 -9.42 19.61 15.96
C ASN A 500 -10.39 18.53 15.45
N THR A 501 -11.46 18.28 16.20
CA THR A 501 -12.28 17.07 16.09
C THR A 501 -13.27 17.07 14.93
N GLU A 502 -13.43 18.22 14.25
CA GLU A 502 -14.25 18.37 13.03
C GLU A 502 -13.39 18.32 11.76
N THR A 503 -12.18 18.88 11.81
CA THR A 503 -11.32 19.10 10.62
C THR A 503 -10.14 18.13 10.53
N GLY A 504 -9.82 17.39 11.60
CA GLY A 504 -8.66 16.50 11.69
C GLY A 504 -7.31 17.21 11.80
N LYS A 505 -7.26 18.54 11.73
CA LYS A 505 -6.03 19.33 11.81
C LYS A 505 -5.44 19.30 13.22
N VAL A 506 -4.15 19.00 13.33
CA VAL A 506 -3.42 19.01 14.60
C VAL A 506 -2.84 20.40 14.90
N TYR A 507 -2.92 20.81 16.16
CA TYR A 507 -2.42 22.08 16.69
C TYR A 507 -1.36 21.80 17.75
N PHE A 508 -0.14 22.26 17.49
CA PHE A 508 1.04 22.03 18.34
C PHE A 508 1.32 23.24 19.24
N ALA A 509 1.89 22.98 20.42
CA ALA A 509 2.20 23.99 21.43
C ALA A 509 3.50 23.67 22.18
N THR A 510 4.20 24.72 22.61
CA THR A 510 5.45 24.63 23.39
C THR A 510 5.17 24.68 24.89
N THR A 511 4.16 25.46 25.29
CA THR A 511 3.76 25.64 26.69
C THR A 511 2.38 25.03 26.97
N TYR A 512 2.12 24.72 28.24
CA TYR A 512 0.81 24.24 28.68
C TYR A 512 -0.30 25.30 28.49
N ALA A 513 0.00 26.59 28.64
CA ALA A 513 -0.98 27.66 28.44
C ALA A 513 -1.44 27.79 26.97
N GLU A 514 -0.53 27.60 26.00
CA GLU A 514 -0.87 27.49 24.58
C GLU A 514 -1.74 26.25 24.31
N HIS A 515 -1.41 25.12 24.95
CA HIS A 515 -2.18 23.88 24.81
C HIS A 515 -3.61 24.01 25.35
N GLU A 516 -3.78 24.53 26.57
CA GLU A 516 -5.10 24.77 27.18
C GLU A 516 -5.97 25.68 26.30
N LYS A 517 -5.38 26.73 25.69
CA LYS A 517 -6.10 27.56 24.71
C LYS A 517 -6.56 26.74 23.51
N ASN A 518 -5.68 25.94 22.91
CA ASN A 518 -6.01 25.12 21.74
C ASN A 518 -7.08 24.06 22.08
N VAL A 519 -7.01 23.45 23.28
CA VAL A 519 -8.03 22.50 23.79
C VAL A 519 -9.38 23.20 23.97
N GLN A 520 -9.39 24.39 24.58
CA GLN A 520 -10.63 25.16 24.77
C GLN A 520 -11.26 25.57 23.43
N GLU A 521 -10.45 26.03 22.47
CA GLU A 521 -10.90 26.50 21.17
C GLU A 521 -11.36 25.35 20.25
N HIS A 522 -10.71 24.18 20.29
CA HIS A 522 -10.90 23.10 19.30
C HIS A 522 -11.57 21.82 19.83
N VAL A 523 -11.68 21.64 21.15
CA VAL A 523 -12.31 20.46 21.78
C VAL A 523 -13.48 20.85 22.69
N ASN A 524 -13.25 21.69 23.71
CA ASN A 524 -14.30 22.02 24.69
C ASN A 524 -15.46 22.83 24.06
N SER A 525 -15.13 23.70 23.10
CA SER A 525 -16.11 24.43 22.27
C SER A 525 -17.02 23.53 21.41
N LYS A 526 -16.68 22.23 21.30
CA LYS A 526 -17.40 21.21 20.54
C LYS A 526 -18.24 20.32 21.45
N LEU A 527 -17.66 19.87 22.56
CA LEU A 527 -18.36 19.12 23.62
C LEU A 527 -19.58 19.85 24.18
N THR A 528 -19.56 21.18 24.17
CA THR A 528 -20.62 22.06 24.70
C THR A 528 -21.71 22.42 23.68
N LYS A 529 -21.59 22.02 22.41
CA LYS A 529 -22.65 22.23 21.41
C LYS A 529 -23.58 21.01 21.38
N PRO A 530 -24.92 21.20 21.47
CA PRO A 530 -25.85 20.09 21.28
C PRO A 530 -25.69 19.55 19.86
N SER A 531 -25.55 18.23 19.72
CA SER A 531 -25.31 17.58 18.43
C SER A 531 -26.45 17.85 17.45
N SER A 532 -26.18 18.66 16.43
CA SER A 532 -27.12 18.98 15.36
C SER A 532 -27.24 17.79 14.40
N SER A 533 -28.15 16.87 14.73
CA SER A 533 -28.43 15.66 13.95
C SER A 533 -28.88 15.97 12.51
N ASN A 534 -28.25 15.29 11.55
CA ASN A 534 -28.72 15.05 10.17
C ASN A 534 -28.26 13.64 9.77
#